data_AF-A0A9N8HDX5-F1
#
_entry.id   AF-A0A9N8HDX5-F1
#
_cell.length_a   1.000
_cell.length_b   1.000
_cell.length_c   1.000
_cell.angle_alpha   90.00
_cell.angle_beta   90.00
_cell.angle_gamma   90.00
#
_symmetry.space_group_name_H-M   'P 1'
#
loop_
_entity.id
_entity.type
_entity.pdbx_description
1 polymer ?
#
loop_
_entity_poly.entity_id
_entity_poly.type
_entity_poly.pdbx_seq_one_letter_code
_entity_poly.pdbx_strand_id
1 'polypeptide(L)'
;MKLAAYCCWIVVLGVALLLSHVPVVQGGIFDADYDTPTSVELLAAYPALNTTEREGNPAILCPFLRMLERSGRLDEFKDDTGAPVIPTGDLKQAADDFGCDTTTACGPVIDAVSAGQWFTEAFSFSKLNPFRPSTVDLERLWDAPPVSHECGFTFENGENGVSTDRLESTLGNLLARADLNDGQLVYQDLLDTKNEICASEGVEISSAGLIETQLIFAFMGGVERGYVEYDDVAGFLAINNQVPATKAGQQISALYLLQVREETN
;
A
#
# COMPACT_ATOMS: atom_id res chain seq x y z
N MET A 1 17.19 -14.89 -16.39
CA MET A 1 15.97 -14.63 -17.20
C MET A 1 14.88 -15.56 -16.72
N LYS A 2 14.09 -15.14 -15.72
CA LYS A 2 12.88 -15.86 -15.30
C LYS A 2 11.78 -15.46 -16.29
N LEU A 3 11.23 -16.44 -17.00
CA LEU A 3 10.22 -16.25 -18.02
C LEU A 3 8.91 -15.76 -17.40
N ALA A 4 8.32 -14.76 -18.07
CA ALA A 4 6.99 -14.23 -17.85
C ALA A 4 5.94 -15.35 -17.73
N ALA A 5 5.22 -15.37 -16.60
CA ALA A 5 4.00 -16.16 -16.43
C ALA A 5 2.80 -15.31 -16.88
N TYR A 6 2.38 -15.51 -18.14
CA TYR A 6 1.07 -15.08 -18.61
C TYR A 6 -0.02 -16.02 -18.06
N CYS A 7 -0.86 -15.51 -17.16
CA CYS A 7 -2.23 -15.98 -16.89
C CYS A 7 -3.03 -14.77 -16.33
N CYS A 8 -3.59 -13.91 -17.18
CA CYS A 8 -4.87 -14.08 -17.90
C CYS A 8 -6.12 -13.94 -16.99
N TRP A 9 -6.46 -12.67 -16.69
CA TRP A 9 -7.76 -12.04 -17.04
C TRP A 9 -9.08 -12.37 -16.32
N ILE A 10 -9.11 -13.04 -15.16
CA ILE A 10 -10.40 -13.24 -14.45
C ILE A 10 -10.59 -12.38 -13.18
N VAL A 11 -9.53 -11.89 -12.54
CA VAL A 11 -9.69 -11.10 -11.28
C VAL A 11 -9.82 -9.59 -11.53
N VAL A 12 -9.26 -9.07 -12.63
CA VAL A 12 -9.30 -7.63 -12.93
C VAL A 12 -10.69 -7.14 -13.38
N LEU A 13 -11.52 -8.02 -13.97
CA LEU A 13 -12.91 -7.67 -14.28
C LEU A 13 -13.76 -7.47 -13.02
N GLY A 14 -13.43 -8.04 -11.87
CA GLY A 14 -14.22 -7.87 -10.64
C GLY A 14 -14.13 -6.46 -10.05
N VAL A 15 -12.91 -5.92 -9.96
CA VAL A 15 -12.68 -4.59 -9.39
C VAL A 15 -13.01 -3.49 -10.42
N ALA A 16 -12.76 -3.71 -11.71
CA ALA A 16 -13.12 -2.75 -12.75
C ALA A 16 -14.63 -2.73 -13.10
N LEU A 17 -15.37 -3.87 -13.03
CA LEU A 17 -16.82 -3.84 -13.26
C LEU A 17 -17.61 -3.22 -12.10
N LEU A 18 -17.15 -3.34 -10.86
CA LEU A 18 -17.82 -2.68 -9.73
C LEU A 18 -17.75 -1.15 -9.81
N LEU A 19 -16.78 -0.60 -10.54
CA LEU A 19 -16.60 0.85 -10.72
C LEU A 19 -17.35 1.44 -11.93
N SER A 20 -17.96 0.63 -12.80
CA SER A 20 -18.62 1.12 -14.02
C SER A 20 -20.14 1.33 -13.92
N HIS A 21 -20.74 0.99 -12.77
CA HIS A 21 -22.20 1.00 -12.59
C HIS A 21 -22.66 1.67 -11.29
N VAL A 22 -21.86 2.55 -10.68
CA VAL A 22 -22.38 3.41 -9.61
C VAL A 22 -23.24 4.48 -10.29
N PRO A 23 -24.58 4.48 -10.14
CA PRO A 23 -25.39 5.57 -10.64
C PRO A 23 -24.93 6.85 -9.93
N VAL A 24 -24.59 7.87 -10.73
CA VAL A 24 -24.40 9.23 -10.24
C VAL A 24 -25.75 9.70 -9.68
N VAL A 25 -25.97 9.47 -8.39
CA VAL A 25 -27.07 10.10 -7.66
C VAL A 25 -26.58 11.50 -7.31
N GLN A 26 -26.92 12.45 -8.18
CA GLN A 26 -26.88 13.86 -7.84
C GLN A 26 -27.81 14.11 -6.65
N GLY A 27 -27.22 14.46 -5.51
CA GLY A 27 -27.93 15.01 -4.37
C GLY A 27 -27.90 14.11 -3.14
N GLY A 28 -27.05 14.47 -2.18
CA GLY A 28 -27.07 13.90 -0.84
C GLY A 28 -25.69 13.92 -0.21
N ILE A 29 -25.47 14.86 0.70
CA ILE A 29 -24.35 14.90 1.64
C ILE A 29 -24.29 13.53 2.34
N PHE A 30 -23.28 12.71 2.04
CA PHE A 30 -22.98 11.50 2.80
C PHE A 30 -21.94 11.86 3.87
N ASP A 31 -22.42 12.51 4.94
CA ASP A 31 -21.74 12.49 6.24
C ASP A 31 -21.98 11.11 6.87
N ALA A 32 -21.19 10.12 6.46
CA ALA A 32 -20.93 8.96 7.29
C ALA A 32 -19.54 9.19 7.89
N ASP A 33 -19.56 9.87 9.02
CA ASP A 33 -18.45 10.24 9.88
C ASP A 33 -17.78 8.97 10.46
N TYR A 34 -16.98 8.29 9.64
CA TYR A 34 -15.97 7.36 10.13
C TYR A 34 -14.67 8.15 10.21
N ASP A 35 -14.57 8.97 11.27
CA ASP A 35 -13.33 9.63 11.64
C ASP A 35 -12.22 8.58 11.72
N THR A 36 -11.19 8.74 10.89
CA THR A 36 -9.99 7.90 11.00
C THR A 36 -9.09 8.45 12.11
N PRO A 37 -8.29 7.58 12.75
CA PRO A 37 -7.41 8.06 13.79
C PRO A 37 -6.36 9.00 13.20
N THR A 38 -6.25 10.16 13.84
CA THR A 38 -5.19 11.14 13.59
C THR A 38 -3.82 10.52 13.89
N SER A 39 -2.76 11.14 13.38
CA SER A 39 -1.40 10.71 13.66
C SER A 39 -1.08 10.70 15.17
N VAL A 40 -1.62 11.67 15.92
CA VAL A 40 -1.46 11.73 17.38
C VAL A 40 -2.14 10.55 18.07
N GLU A 41 -3.36 10.21 17.67
CA GLU A 41 -4.10 9.07 18.23
C GLU A 41 -3.43 7.74 17.87
N LEU A 42 -2.94 7.59 16.64
CA LEU A 42 -2.17 6.40 16.24
C LEU A 42 -0.89 6.24 17.03
N LEU A 43 -0.11 7.31 17.22
CA LEU A 43 1.13 7.24 18.00
C LEU A 43 0.85 6.99 19.49
N ALA A 44 -0.31 7.40 20.01
CA ALA A 44 -0.74 7.08 21.37
C ALA A 44 -1.16 5.60 21.49
N ALA A 45 -1.86 5.05 20.49
CA ALA A 45 -2.29 3.66 20.45
C ALA A 45 -1.12 2.70 20.20
N TYR A 46 -0.15 3.10 19.38
CA TYR A 46 1.02 2.32 18.98
C TYR A 46 2.34 3.07 19.25
N PRO A 47 2.78 3.17 20.52
CA PRO A 47 3.97 3.95 20.88
C PRO A 47 5.25 3.51 20.19
N ALA A 48 5.36 2.23 19.79
CA ALA A 48 6.50 1.68 19.07
C ALA A 48 6.85 2.49 17.80
N LEU A 49 5.84 3.08 17.15
CA LEU A 49 6.02 3.89 15.95
C LEU A 49 6.79 5.19 16.20
N ASN A 50 6.79 5.70 17.44
CA ASN A 50 7.50 6.92 17.83
C ASN A 50 8.93 6.67 18.36
N THR A 51 9.39 5.41 18.35
CA THR A 51 10.68 5.02 18.93
C THR A 51 11.60 4.41 17.90
N THR A 52 12.91 4.53 18.10
CA THR A 52 13.91 3.82 17.30
C THR A 52 14.19 2.41 17.83
N GLU A 53 13.52 1.98 18.91
CA GLU A 53 13.75 0.67 19.54
C GLU A 53 13.27 -0.48 18.66
N ARG A 54 12.33 -0.20 17.74
CA ARG A 54 11.86 -1.14 16.74
C ARG A 54 12.13 -0.61 15.34
N GLU A 55 13.15 -1.20 14.71
CA GLU A 55 13.47 -0.94 13.31
C GLU A 55 12.41 -1.57 12.39
N GLY A 56 12.17 -0.94 11.24
CA GLY A 56 11.30 -1.50 10.23
C GLY A 56 11.97 -2.65 9.49
N ASN A 57 11.23 -3.71 9.21
CA ASN A 57 11.74 -4.87 8.48
C ASN A 57 11.92 -4.54 6.97
N PRO A 58 13.14 -4.50 6.42
CA PRO A 58 13.37 -4.16 5.02
C PRO A 58 12.88 -5.23 4.04
N ALA A 59 12.58 -6.46 4.49
CA ALA A 59 11.97 -7.48 3.65
C ALA A 59 10.48 -7.20 3.35
N ILE A 60 9.83 -6.33 4.14
CA ILE A 60 8.44 -5.92 3.90
C ILE A 60 8.44 -4.76 2.91
N LEU A 61 8.11 -5.07 1.66
CA LEU A 61 8.12 -4.13 0.53
C LEU A 61 7.12 -2.98 0.69
N CYS A 62 5.88 -3.29 1.10
CA CYS A 62 4.82 -2.31 1.26
C CYS A 62 5.08 -1.42 2.49
N PRO A 63 5.26 -0.10 2.34
CA PRO A 63 5.54 0.78 3.47
C PRO A 63 4.40 0.83 4.49
N PHE A 64 3.14 0.71 4.04
CA PHE A 64 1.99 0.62 4.95
C PHE A 64 2.04 -0.64 5.81
N LEU A 65 2.25 -1.81 5.21
CA LEU A 65 2.34 -3.07 5.96
C LEU A 65 3.56 -3.12 6.87
N ARG A 66 4.68 -2.50 6.46
CA ARG A 66 5.86 -2.33 7.32
C ARG A 66 5.51 -1.47 8.54
N MET A 67 4.63 -0.47 8.40
CA MET A 67 4.18 0.36 9.53
C MET A 67 3.30 -0.44 10.48
N LEU A 68 2.38 -1.25 9.94
CA LEU A 68 1.55 -2.15 10.75
C LEU A 68 2.39 -3.17 11.52
N GLU A 69 3.41 -3.76 10.89
CA GLU A 69 4.34 -4.67 11.56
C GLU A 69 5.14 -3.93 12.65
N ARG A 70 5.72 -2.78 12.31
CA ARG A 70 6.49 -1.94 13.26
C ARG A 70 5.66 -1.42 14.42
N SER A 71 4.34 -1.31 14.28
CA SER A 71 3.44 -0.91 15.37
C SER A 71 3.39 -1.94 16.52
N GLY A 72 3.80 -3.19 16.25
CA GLY A 72 3.66 -4.33 17.17
C GLY A 72 2.26 -4.96 17.19
N ARG A 73 1.31 -4.41 16.44
CA ARG A 73 -0.07 -4.91 16.33
C ARG A 73 -0.17 -6.37 15.87
N LEU A 74 0.85 -6.87 15.20
CA LEU A 74 0.87 -8.16 14.51
C LEU A 74 1.89 -9.16 15.10
N ASP A 75 2.47 -8.86 16.27
CA ASP A 75 3.62 -9.61 16.83
C ASP A 75 3.35 -11.06 17.17
N GLU A 76 2.10 -11.40 17.46
CA GLU A 76 1.67 -12.76 17.79
C GLU A 76 1.62 -13.69 16.58
N PHE A 77 1.68 -13.14 15.36
CA PHE A 77 1.55 -13.89 14.11
C PHE A 77 2.89 -14.03 13.42
N LYS A 78 3.62 -15.07 13.81
CA LYS A 78 4.89 -15.46 13.19
C LYS A 78 4.89 -16.94 12.86
N ASP A 79 5.55 -17.31 11.77
CA ASP A 79 5.79 -18.72 11.46
C ASP A 79 6.98 -19.28 12.25
N ASP A 80 7.30 -20.56 12.02
CA ASP A 80 8.39 -21.26 12.71
C ASP A 80 9.79 -20.65 12.41
N THR A 81 9.91 -19.88 11.33
CA THR A 81 11.15 -19.17 10.96
C THR A 81 11.22 -17.77 11.58
N GLY A 82 10.13 -17.31 12.18
CA GLY A 82 9.97 -15.96 12.73
C GLY A 82 9.40 -14.95 11.73
N ALA A 83 9.07 -15.37 10.50
CA ALA A 83 8.53 -14.50 9.47
C ALA A 83 7.07 -14.11 9.79
N PRO A 84 6.67 -12.85 9.52
CA PRO A 84 5.31 -12.35 9.80
C PRO A 84 4.28 -12.94 8.82
N VAL A 85 3.65 -14.04 9.23
CA VAL A 85 2.59 -14.73 8.48
C VAL A 85 1.25 -14.51 9.17
N ILE A 86 0.47 -13.58 8.65
CA ILE A 86 -0.68 -12.97 9.32
C ILE A 86 -1.99 -13.51 8.76
N PRO A 87 -2.95 -13.95 9.58
CA PRO A 87 -4.31 -14.21 9.10
C PRO A 87 -4.91 -12.95 8.47
N THR A 88 -5.56 -13.11 7.31
CA THR A 88 -6.18 -12.00 6.56
C THR A 88 -7.17 -11.18 7.40
N GLY A 89 -7.92 -11.81 8.30
CA GLY A 89 -8.85 -11.13 9.20
C GLY A 89 -8.16 -10.18 10.19
N ASP A 90 -7.01 -10.58 10.74
CA ASP A 90 -6.21 -9.77 11.66
C ASP A 90 -5.48 -8.65 10.91
N LEU A 91 -4.98 -8.94 9.70
CA LEU A 91 -4.35 -7.93 8.86
C LEU A 91 -5.35 -6.84 8.41
N LYS A 92 -6.59 -7.22 8.10
CA LYS A 92 -7.68 -6.29 7.79
C LYS A 92 -8.02 -5.41 8.99
N GLN A 93 -8.16 -6.00 10.18
CA GLN A 93 -8.40 -5.21 11.40
C GLN A 93 -7.26 -4.24 11.68
N ALA A 94 -6.00 -4.67 11.52
CA ALA A 94 -4.87 -3.77 11.66
C ALA A 94 -4.86 -2.64 10.61
N ALA A 95 -5.30 -2.90 9.38
CA ALA A 95 -5.46 -1.86 8.37
C ALA A 95 -6.60 -0.87 8.71
N ASP A 96 -7.69 -1.38 9.27
CA ASP A 96 -8.83 -0.60 9.76
C ASP A 96 -8.41 0.33 10.90
N ASP A 97 -7.65 -0.20 11.87
CA ASP A 97 -7.05 0.55 12.98
C ASP A 97 -6.22 1.75 12.47
N PHE A 98 -5.73 1.70 11.23
CA PHE A 98 -4.94 2.76 10.59
C PHE A 98 -5.74 3.64 9.61
N GLY A 99 -7.05 3.41 9.49
CA GLY A 99 -7.95 4.21 8.65
C GLY A 99 -8.10 3.72 7.21
N CYS A 100 -7.76 2.45 6.92
CA CYS A 100 -7.97 1.88 5.59
C CYS A 100 -9.11 0.87 5.58
N ASP A 101 -10.14 1.12 4.78
CA ASP A 101 -11.37 0.33 4.76
C ASP A 101 -11.13 -1.13 4.36
N THR A 102 -11.68 -2.04 5.18
CA THR A 102 -11.57 -3.48 5.02
C THR A 102 -12.51 -4.05 3.96
N THR A 103 -13.41 -3.24 3.42
CA THR A 103 -14.46 -3.71 2.52
C THR A 103 -14.19 -3.38 1.06
N THR A 104 -13.63 -2.20 0.80
CA THR A 104 -13.52 -1.62 -0.56
C THR A 104 -12.14 -1.10 -0.91
N ALA A 105 -11.22 -0.94 0.06
CA ALA A 105 -9.84 -0.49 -0.19
C ALA A 105 -8.81 -1.55 0.19
N CYS A 106 -8.31 -1.55 1.43
CA CYS A 106 -7.24 -2.47 1.85
C CYS A 106 -7.68 -3.92 1.92
N GLY A 107 -8.93 -4.21 2.29
CA GLY A 107 -9.38 -5.59 2.43
C GLY A 107 -9.35 -6.41 1.14
N PRO A 108 -9.91 -5.92 0.02
CA PRO A 108 -9.77 -6.58 -1.28
C PRO A 108 -8.31 -6.78 -1.72
N VAL A 109 -7.42 -5.82 -1.42
CA VAL A 109 -5.98 -5.97 -1.69
C VAL A 109 -5.37 -7.09 -0.85
N ILE A 110 -5.67 -7.15 0.45
CA ILE A 110 -5.22 -8.20 1.37
C ILE A 110 -5.68 -9.59 0.89
N ASP A 111 -6.94 -9.72 0.48
CA ASP A 111 -7.49 -10.98 -0.05
C ASP A 111 -6.78 -11.40 -1.35
N ALA A 112 -6.53 -10.44 -2.25
CA ALA A 112 -5.82 -10.68 -3.50
C ALA A 112 -4.37 -11.10 -3.26
N VAL A 113 -3.68 -10.50 -2.28
CA VAL A 113 -2.32 -10.91 -1.87
C VAL A 113 -2.34 -12.34 -1.35
N SER A 114 -3.24 -12.66 -0.40
CA SER A 114 -3.35 -14.00 0.19
C SER A 114 -3.63 -15.06 -0.88
N ALA A 115 -4.57 -14.80 -1.79
CA ALA A 115 -4.86 -15.69 -2.90
C ALA A 115 -3.65 -15.85 -3.84
N GLY A 116 -2.97 -14.75 -4.18
CA GLY A 116 -1.78 -14.76 -5.03
C GLY A 116 -0.66 -15.63 -4.46
N GLN A 117 -0.33 -15.45 -3.19
CA GLN A 117 0.67 -16.26 -2.49
C GLN A 117 0.24 -17.73 -2.39
N TRP A 118 -1.04 -18.00 -2.17
CA TRP A 118 -1.53 -19.38 -2.17
C TRP A 118 -1.32 -20.08 -3.52
N PHE A 119 -1.58 -19.40 -4.64
CA PHE A 119 -1.37 -19.97 -5.97
C PHE A 119 0.10 -20.25 -6.29
N THR A 120 1.02 -19.39 -5.86
CA THR A 120 2.46 -19.63 -6.04
C THR A 120 2.96 -20.79 -5.18
N GLU A 121 2.37 -21.00 -4.00
CA GLU A 121 2.65 -22.15 -3.14
C GLU A 121 1.98 -23.46 -3.58
N ALA A 122 0.83 -23.40 -4.26
CA ALA A 122 0.03 -24.58 -4.64
C ALA A 122 0.71 -25.52 -5.65
N PHE A 123 1.74 -25.05 -6.38
CA PHE A 123 2.59 -25.91 -7.21
C PHE A 123 3.66 -26.66 -6.41
N SER A 124 3.75 -26.42 -5.11
CA SER A 124 4.51 -27.23 -4.16
C SER A 124 3.61 -28.34 -3.62
N PHE A 125 3.90 -29.60 -3.95
CA PHE A 125 3.10 -30.80 -3.62
C PHE A 125 2.81 -31.02 -2.12
N SER A 126 3.33 -30.18 -1.22
CA SER A 126 3.25 -30.30 0.24
C SER A 126 2.15 -29.47 0.93
N LYS A 127 1.31 -28.70 0.23
CA LYS A 127 0.33 -27.79 0.88
C LYS A 127 -1.13 -27.88 0.34
N LEU A 128 -1.60 -29.08 -0.01
CA LEU A 128 -3.03 -29.37 -0.31
C LEU A 128 -3.89 -29.49 0.98
N ASN A 129 -3.83 -28.52 1.89
CA ASN A 129 -4.77 -28.45 3.02
C ASN A 129 -5.90 -27.46 2.71
N PRO A 130 -7.12 -27.91 2.40
CA PRO A 130 -8.26 -27.04 2.12
C PRO A 130 -8.77 -26.27 3.35
N PHE A 131 -8.21 -26.53 4.53
CA PHE A 131 -8.55 -25.85 5.79
C PHE A 131 -7.45 -24.88 6.26
N ARG A 132 -6.44 -24.59 5.44
CA ARG A 132 -5.47 -23.54 5.81
C ARG A 132 -6.21 -22.20 5.88
N PRO A 133 -6.15 -21.48 7.01
CA PRO A 133 -6.71 -20.14 7.08
C PRO A 133 -6.00 -19.26 6.04
N SER A 134 -6.75 -18.35 5.42
CA SER A 134 -6.17 -17.37 4.49
C SER A 134 -5.21 -16.47 5.25
N THR A 135 -3.91 -16.58 4.92
CA THR A 135 -2.82 -15.81 5.52
C THR A 135 -2.10 -14.97 4.46
N VAL A 136 -1.38 -13.95 4.91
CA VAL A 136 -0.42 -13.17 4.13
C VAL A 136 0.94 -13.26 4.78
N ASP A 137 1.94 -13.65 4.01
CA ASP A 137 3.36 -13.54 4.39
C ASP A 137 3.87 -12.15 3.97
N LEU A 138 4.16 -11.27 4.94
CA LEU A 138 4.55 -9.88 4.65
C LEU A 138 5.94 -9.75 4.01
N GLU A 139 6.79 -10.79 4.09
CA GLU A 139 8.13 -10.81 3.47
C GLU A 139 8.11 -11.41 2.05
N ARG A 140 6.97 -11.97 1.64
CA ARG A 140 6.77 -12.58 0.31
C ARG A 140 5.69 -11.89 -0.50
N LEU A 141 5.54 -10.57 -0.34
CA LEU A 141 4.56 -9.79 -1.12
C LEU A 141 4.83 -9.85 -2.64
N TRP A 142 6.10 -10.06 -3.04
CA TRP A 142 6.50 -10.26 -4.43
C TRP A 142 5.98 -11.59 -5.04
N ASP A 143 5.59 -12.56 -4.21
CA ASP A 143 4.99 -13.84 -4.62
C ASP A 143 3.46 -13.76 -4.81
N ALA A 144 2.90 -12.55 -4.91
CA ALA A 144 1.47 -12.29 -5.07
C ALA A 144 1.15 -11.64 -6.43
N PRO A 145 1.09 -12.40 -7.55
CA PRO A 145 0.90 -11.86 -8.90
C PRO A 145 -0.24 -10.84 -9.09
N PRO A 146 -1.39 -10.93 -8.38
CA PRO A 146 -2.45 -9.93 -8.52
C PRO A 146 -2.05 -8.50 -8.09
N VAL A 147 -1.04 -8.37 -7.22
CA VAL A 147 -0.64 -7.10 -6.60
C VAL A 147 0.85 -6.80 -6.79
N SER A 148 1.70 -7.83 -6.87
CA SER A 148 3.13 -7.68 -7.17
C SER A 148 3.32 -7.08 -8.55
N HIS A 149 4.21 -6.09 -8.65
CA HIS A 149 4.58 -5.46 -9.91
C HIS A 149 6.08 -5.17 -9.91
N GLU A 150 6.62 -4.88 -11.08
CA GLU A 150 8.06 -4.85 -11.33
C GLU A 150 8.73 -3.57 -10.81
N CYS A 151 8.02 -2.44 -10.79
CA CYS A 151 8.59 -1.13 -10.49
C CYS A 151 8.05 -0.49 -9.19
N GLY A 152 8.80 -0.57 -8.10
CA GLY A 152 8.43 -0.02 -6.78
C GLY A 152 9.02 1.35 -6.47
N PHE A 153 8.37 2.12 -5.58
CA PHE A 153 9.00 3.33 -5.02
C PHE A 153 10.22 3.01 -4.15
N THR A 154 10.30 1.80 -3.59
CA THR A 154 11.32 1.41 -2.62
C THR A 154 12.08 0.15 -2.99
N PHE A 155 11.74 -0.50 -4.11
CA PHE A 155 12.37 -1.74 -4.55
C PHE A 155 12.59 -1.74 -6.05
N GLU A 156 13.58 -2.52 -6.49
CA GLU A 156 13.92 -2.69 -7.90
C GLU A 156 13.30 -3.95 -8.48
N ASN A 157 13.21 -4.02 -9.80
CA ASN A 157 12.69 -5.19 -10.48
C ASN A 157 13.43 -6.49 -10.08
N GLY A 158 12.67 -7.42 -9.50
CA GLY A 158 13.17 -8.73 -9.08
C GLY A 158 13.81 -8.77 -7.70
N GLU A 159 13.84 -7.64 -6.99
CA GLU A 159 14.27 -7.57 -5.59
C GLU A 159 13.16 -8.02 -4.64
N ASN A 160 13.56 -8.59 -3.52
CA ASN A 160 12.66 -9.14 -2.49
C ASN A 160 12.65 -8.29 -1.21
N GLY A 161 13.11 -7.05 -1.28
CA GLY A 161 13.21 -6.13 -0.15
C GLY A 161 13.41 -4.69 -0.60
N VAL A 162 13.44 -3.78 0.37
CA VAL A 162 13.71 -2.37 0.12
C VAL A 162 15.16 -2.18 -0.36
N SER A 163 15.32 -1.54 -1.51
CA SER A 163 16.59 -1.07 -2.05
C SER A 163 16.85 0.36 -1.57
N THR A 164 17.99 0.57 -0.91
CA THR A 164 18.45 1.90 -0.49
C THR A 164 18.69 2.80 -1.70
N ASP A 165 19.26 2.27 -2.78
CA ASP A 165 19.57 3.04 -3.99
C ASP A 165 18.27 3.48 -4.69
N ARG A 166 17.27 2.59 -4.78
CA ARG A 166 15.94 2.94 -5.30
C ARG A 166 15.26 3.97 -4.42
N LEU A 167 15.31 3.82 -3.10
CA LEU A 167 14.72 4.78 -2.17
C LEU A 167 15.37 6.16 -2.33
N GLU A 168 16.70 6.25 -2.33
CA GLU A 168 17.43 7.50 -2.51
C GLU A 168 17.08 8.17 -3.84
N SER A 169 17.08 7.41 -4.94
CA SER A 169 16.69 7.93 -6.26
C SER A 169 15.24 8.41 -6.29
N THR A 170 14.32 7.67 -5.65
CA THR A 170 12.90 8.03 -5.59
C THR A 170 12.69 9.31 -4.80
N LEU A 171 13.32 9.42 -3.63
CA LEU A 171 13.23 10.62 -2.80
C LEU A 171 13.88 11.83 -3.46
N GLY A 172 14.96 11.65 -4.23
CA GLY A 172 15.56 12.70 -5.04
C GLY A 172 14.62 13.22 -6.13
N ASN A 173 13.92 12.32 -6.83
CA ASN A 173 12.95 12.69 -7.87
C ASN A 173 11.73 13.41 -7.28
N LEU A 174 11.19 12.92 -6.16
CA LEU A 174 10.09 13.59 -5.45
C LEU A 174 10.51 14.97 -4.95
N LEU A 175 11.69 15.09 -4.35
CA LEU A 175 12.18 16.38 -3.86
C LEU A 175 12.36 17.41 -4.99
N ALA A 176 12.79 16.96 -6.17
CA ALA A 176 12.93 17.81 -7.35
C ALA A 176 11.57 18.30 -7.91
N ARG A 177 10.47 17.63 -7.55
CA ARG A 177 9.10 17.97 -7.96
C ARG A 177 8.32 18.75 -6.91
N ALA A 178 8.69 18.62 -5.64
CA ALA A 178 8.05 19.33 -4.55
C ALA A 178 8.07 20.85 -4.78
N ASP A 179 6.96 21.52 -4.41
CA ASP A 179 6.88 22.98 -4.47
C ASP A 179 8.02 23.60 -3.66
N LEU A 180 8.77 24.51 -4.28
CA LEU A 180 9.99 25.08 -3.69
C LEU A 180 9.74 25.94 -2.46
N ASN A 181 8.51 26.41 -2.23
CA ASN A 181 8.17 27.27 -1.11
C ASN A 181 7.66 26.47 0.10
N ASP A 182 6.84 25.46 -0.16
CA ASP A 182 6.09 24.77 0.88
C ASP A 182 6.42 23.26 1.00
N GLY A 183 7.24 22.70 0.09
CA GLY A 183 7.62 21.27 0.12
C GLY A 183 6.49 20.31 -0.26
N GLN A 184 5.45 20.83 -0.91
CA GLN A 184 4.22 20.10 -1.21
C GLN A 184 4.32 19.30 -2.52
N LEU A 185 3.71 18.14 -2.55
CA LEU A 185 3.57 17.27 -3.72
C LEU A 185 2.09 17.08 -4.04
N VAL A 186 1.70 17.32 -5.28
CA VAL A 186 0.36 16.92 -5.76
C VAL A 186 0.39 15.47 -6.25
N TYR A 187 -0.77 14.84 -6.42
CA TYR A 187 -0.85 13.44 -6.87
C TYR A 187 -0.05 13.19 -8.16
N GLN A 188 -0.07 14.14 -9.10
CA GLN A 188 0.66 14.02 -10.36
C GLN A 188 2.17 13.90 -10.16
N ASP A 189 2.75 14.51 -9.12
CA ASP A 189 4.20 14.42 -8.87
C ASP A 189 4.61 13.01 -8.44
N LEU A 190 3.78 12.36 -7.61
CA LEU A 190 3.99 10.96 -7.21
C LEU A 190 3.81 10.03 -8.42
N LEU A 191 2.78 10.27 -9.23
CA LEU A 191 2.49 9.46 -10.43
C LEU A 191 3.58 9.59 -11.49
N ASP A 192 4.06 10.80 -11.76
CA ASP A 192 5.17 11.03 -12.68
C ASP A 192 6.44 10.34 -12.20
N THR A 193 6.74 10.43 -10.90
CA THR A 193 7.88 9.72 -10.31
C THR A 193 7.76 8.21 -10.50
N LYS A 194 6.55 7.65 -10.26
CA LYS A 194 6.28 6.22 -10.50
C LYS A 194 6.49 5.85 -11.97
N ASN A 195 5.98 6.66 -12.89
CA ASN A 195 6.14 6.44 -14.33
C ASN A 195 7.62 6.47 -14.75
N GLU A 196 8.41 7.42 -14.24
CA GLU A 196 9.85 7.50 -14.50
C GLU A 196 10.60 6.28 -13.97
N ILE A 197 10.24 5.80 -12.77
CA ILE A 197 10.79 4.56 -12.21
C ILE A 197 10.47 3.37 -13.13
N CYS A 198 9.21 3.16 -13.49
CA CYS A 198 8.81 2.06 -14.35
C CYS A 198 9.48 2.14 -15.74
N ALA A 199 9.53 3.33 -16.34
CA ALA A 199 10.22 3.55 -17.60
C ALA A 199 11.72 3.24 -17.52
N SER A 200 12.38 3.59 -16.41
CA SER A 200 13.80 3.28 -16.18
C SER A 200 14.09 1.78 -16.09
N GLU A 201 13.09 0.98 -15.68
CA GLU A 201 13.16 -0.48 -15.61
C GLU A 201 12.60 -1.17 -16.86
N GLY A 202 12.18 -0.39 -17.87
CA GLY A 202 11.69 -0.90 -19.15
C GLY A 202 10.30 -1.53 -19.08
N VAL A 203 9.48 -1.10 -18.12
CA VAL A 203 8.10 -1.57 -17.91
C VAL A 203 7.11 -0.40 -17.86
N GLU A 204 5.84 -0.66 -18.16
CA GLU A 204 4.77 0.33 -17.96
C GLU A 204 4.21 0.21 -16.54
N ILE A 205 3.64 1.30 -16.02
CA ILE A 205 2.94 1.27 -14.73
C ILE A 205 1.75 0.29 -14.80
N SER A 206 1.69 -0.64 -13.86
CA SER A 206 0.56 -1.55 -13.74
C SER A 206 -0.62 -0.90 -13.01
N SER A 207 -1.81 -1.50 -13.08
CA SER A 207 -2.94 -1.05 -12.27
C SER A 207 -2.66 -1.11 -10.77
N ALA A 208 -1.88 -2.09 -10.32
CA ALA A 208 -1.45 -2.18 -8.92
C ALA A 208 -0.52 -1.01 -8.55
N GLY A 209 0.43 -0.66 -9.42
CA GLY A 209 1.31 0.50 -9.21
C GLY A 209 0.55 1.84 -9.18
N LEU A 210 -0.51 1.96 -9.97
CA LEU A 210 -1.40 3.13 -9.92
C LEU A 210 -2.14 3.22 -8.58
N ILE A 211 -2.74 2.10 -8.14
CA ILE A 211 -3.48 2.02 -6.86
C ILE A 211 -2.54 2.28 -5.69
N GLU A 212 -1.31 1.74 -5.69
CA GLU A 212 -0.28 2.04 -4.68
C GLU A 212 -0.05 3.55 -4.55
N THR A 213 0.11 4.24 -5.68
CA THR A 213 0.32 5.69 -5.73
C THR A 213 -0.88 6.45 -5.15
N GLN A 214 -2.10 6.03 -5.49
CA GLN A 214 -3.33 6.63 -4.97
C GLN A 214 -3.46 6.41 -3.46
N LEU A 215 -3.15 5.21 -2.97
CA LEU A 215 -3.20 4.88 -1.54
C LEU A 215 -2.21 5.71 -0.72
N ILE A 216 -0.99 5.92 -1.22
CA ILE A 216 0.01 6.79 -0.55
C ILE A 216 -0.53 8.21 -0.42
N PHE A 217 -1.00 8.78 -1.53
CA PHE A 217 -1.55 10.14 -1.57
C PHE A 217 -2.77 10.28 -0.66
N ALA A 218 -3.71 9.33 -0.74
CA ALA A 218 -4.92 9.30 0.08
C ALA A 218 -4.60 9.17 1.57
N PHE A 219 -3.70 8.27 1.96
CA PHE A 219 -3.35 8.02 3.37
C PHE A 219 -2.81 9.26 4.09
N MET A 220 -2.09 10.12 3.37
CA MET A 220 -1.54 11.37 3.88
C MET A 220 -2.53 12.55 3.77
N GLY A 221 -3.80 12.29 3.49
CA GLY A 221 -4.84 13.32 3.36
C GLY A 221 -4.73 14.16 2.10
N GLY A 222 -4.06 13.65 1.05
CA GLY A 222 -3.88 14.35 -0.20
C GLY A 222 -5.19 14.64 -0.93
N VAL A 223 -6.20 13.76 -0.82
CA VAL A 223 -7.52 13.96 -1.43
C VAL A 223 -8.24 15.16 -0.81
N GLU A 224 -8.15 15.33 0.51
CA GLU A 224 -8.83 16.42 1.22
C GLU A 224 -8.12 17.76 1.04
N ARG A 225 -6.78 17.74 0.93
CA ARG A 225 -5.94 18.94 0.89
C ARG A 225 -5.50 19.36 -0.51
N GLY A 226 -5.57 18.44 -1.48
CA GLY A 226 -5.01 18.59 -2.83
C GLY A 226 -3.49 18.34 -2.90
N TYR A 227 -2.82 18.07 -1.77
CA TYR A 227 -1.37 17.86 -1.70
C TYR A 227 -0.96 17.03 -0.49
N VAL A 228 0.27 16.51 -0.53
CA VAL A 228 0.96 15.86 0.59
C VAL A 228 2.30 16.53 0.84
N GLU A 229 2.81 16.49 2.07
CA GLU A 229 4.12 17.05 2.39
C GLU A 229 5.22 16.09 1.94
N TYR A 230 6.29 16.59 1.31
CA TYR A 230 7.45 15.77 0.93
C TYR A 230 8.00 14.99 2.13
N ASP A 231 8.13 15.64 3.29
CA ASP A 231 8.67 15.02 4.51
C ASP A 231 7.80 13.84 4.99
N ASP A 232 6.47 13.94 4.84
CA ASP A 232 5.55 12.85 5.18
C ASP A 232 5.73 11.67 4.20
N VAL A 233 5.88 11.94 2.90
CA VAL A 233 6.16 10.91 1.89
C VAL A 233 7.51 10.24 2.15
N ALA A 234 8.56 11.05 2.37
CA ALA A 234 9.91 10.56 2.62
C ALA A 234 9.99 9.73 3.90
N GLY A 235 9.39 10.22 4.98
CA GLY A 235 9.27 9.52 6.25
C GLY A 235 8.52 8.21 6.11
N PHE A 236 7.41 8.18 5.37
CA PHE A 236 6.61 6.98 5.15
C PHE A 236 7.33 5.91 4.31
N LEU A 237 8.03 6.30 3.25
CA LEU A 237 8.75 5.36 2.37
C LEU A 237 10.01 4.77 3.01
N ALA A 238 10.61 5.46 3.99
CA ALA A 238 11.81 5.00 4.67
C ALA A 238 11.65 3.61 5.31
N ILE A 239 12.77 2.89 5.50
CA ILE A 239 12.76 1.56 6.15
C ILE A 239 12.16 1.68 7.55
N ASN A 240 12.64 2.62 8.36
CA ASN A 240 12.10 2.96 9.67
C ASN A 240 10.92 3.93 9.55
N ASN A 241 9.97 3.59 8.69
CA ASN A 241 8.86 4.43 8.28
C ASN A 241 8.21 5.22 9.43
N GLN A 242 7.83 6.46 9.14
CA GLN A 242 7.23 7.37 10.10
C GLN A 242 5.74 7.50 9.83
N VAL A 243 4.95 7.62 10.90
CA VAL A 243 3.54 8.03 10.76
C VAL A 243 3.56 9.45 10.22
N PRO A 244 2.88 9.73 9.09
CA PRO A 244 2.87 11.07 8.53
C PRO A 244 2.26 12.04 9.54
N ALA A 245 2.75 13.27 9.61
CA ALA A 245 2.22 14.30 10.51
C ALA A 245 0.76 14.62 10.19
N THR A 246 0.39 14.54 8.90
CA THR A 246 -1.00 14.69 8.43
C THR A 246 -1.49 13.38 7.82
N LYS A 247 -2.72 13.00 8.18
CA LYS A 247 -3.44 11.86 7.61
C LYS A 247 -4.75 12.31 6.98
N ALA A 248 -5.37 11.43 6.19
CA ALA A 248 -6.79 11.60 5.84
C ALA A 248 -7.62 11.76 7.11
N GLY A 249 -8.62 12.64 7.09
CA GLY A 249 -9.69 12.65 8.07
C GLY A 249 -10.67 11.50 7.84
N GLN A 250 -10.87 11.11 6.58
CA GLN A 250 -11.81 10.07 6.17
C GLN A 250 -11.16 8.71 5.91
N GLN A 251 -11.95 7.65 6.11
CA GLN A 251 -11.52 6.29 5.84
C GLN A 251 -11.22 6.10 4.35
N ILE A 252 -10.03 5.56 4.06
CA ILE A 252 -9.61 5.28 2.69
C ILE A 252 -10.46 4.13 2.17
N SER A 253 -11.42 4.46 1.31
CA SER A 253 -12.35 3.54 0.65
C SER A 253 -12.20 3.62 -0.87
N ALA A 254 -12.85 2.72 -1.62
CA ALA A 254 -12.86 2.82 -3.08
C ALA A 254 -13.40 4.16 -3.58
N LEU A 255 -14.45 4.69 -2.94
CA LEU A 255 -15.04 5.99 -3.30
C LEU A 255 -14.06 7.15 -3.03
N TYR A 256 -13.31 7.07 -1.93
CA TYR A 256 -12.29 8.06 -1.60
C TYR A 256 -11.15 8.05 -2.64
N LEU A 257 -10.72 6.86 -3.08
CA LEU A 257 -9.69 6.73 -4.12
C LEU A 257 -10.14 7.19 -5.52
N LEU A 258 -11.45 7.17 -5.80
CA LEU A 258 -11.96 7.72 -7.06
C LEU A 258 -11.77 9.24 -7.16
N GLN A 259 -11.80 9.97 -6.04
CA GLN A 259 -11.64 11.42 -6.00
C GLN A 259 -10.24 11.85 -6.47
N VAL A 260 -9.20 11.05 -6.17
CA VAL A 260 -7.83 11.25 -6.68
C VAL A 260 -7.79 11.37 -8.22
N ARG A 261 -8.67 10.64 -8.90
CA ARG A 261 -8.73 10.56 -10.37
C ARG A 261 -9.50 11.71 -11.02
N GLU A 262 -10.42 12.34 -10.29
CA GLU A 262 -11.26 13.41 -10.81
C GLU A 262 -10.54 14.77 -10.79
N GLU A 263 -9.60 14.95 -9.87
CA GLU A 263 -8.84 16.21 -9.72
C GLU A 263 -7.66 16.37 -10.70
N THR A 264 -7.38 15.33 -11.51
CA THR A 264 -6.26 15.32 -12.48
C THR A 264 -6.68 15.49 -13.95
N ASN A 265 -7.97 15.78 -14.22
CA ASN A 265 -8.47 16.16 -15.56
C ASN A 265 -8.91 17.63 -15.60
#